data_AF-A0AAV8X0F0-F1
#
_entry.id   AF-A0AAV8X0F0-F1
#
_cell.length_a   1.000
_cell.length_b   1.000
_cell.length_c   1.000
_cell.angle_alpha   90.00
_cell.angle_beta   90.00
_cell.angle_gamma   90.00
#
_symmetry.space_group_name_H-M   'P 1'
#
loop_
_entity.id
_entity.type
_entity.pdbx_description
1 polymer ?
#
loop_
_entity_poly.entity_id
_entity_poly.type
_entity_poly.pdbx_seq_one_letter_code
_entity_poly.pdbx_strand_id
1 'polypeptide(L)'
;MERRQKCQLTESVLAPAADNYYKAHNINFSSAQEDFLNCEEDSFLQFLVGVDSETSDIIRDLIGLDDVMPLLVAIDLPNRRFAIMEYGIEITNESVNEFVTKLQRNDLKFIDITDERVEASDNNS
;
A
#
# COMPACT_ATOMS: atom_id res chain seq x y z
N MET A 1 -1.75 6.07 -22.10
CA MET A 1 -1.25 7.31 -21.47
C MET A 1 -1.08 7.13 -19.97
N GLU A 2 -2.00 6.43 -19.29
CA GLU A 2 -1.99 6.13 -17.84
C GLU A 2 -0.76 5.39 -17.32
N ARG A 3 -0.20 4.42 -18.07
CA ARG A 3 1.02 3.68 -17.63
C ARG A 3 2.21 4.60 -17.33
N ARG A 4 2.38 5.69 -18.09
CA ARG A 4 3.50 6.63 -17.87
C ARG A 4 3.33 7.45 -16.59
N GLN A 5 2.09 7.79 -16.23
CA GLN A 5 1.80 8.56 -15.02
C GLN A 5 1.99 7.73 -13.75
N LYS A 6 1.61 6.43 -13.77
CA LYS A 6 1.86 5.49 -12.66
C LYS A 6 3.35 5.28 -12.40
N CYS A 7 4.16 5.12 -13.46
CA CYS A 7 5.61 5.02 -13.33
C CYS A 7 6.23 6.29 -12.76
N GLN A 8 5.80 7.47 -13.23
CA GLN A 8 6.30 8.75 -12.72
C GLN A 8 5.97 8.95 -11.23
N LEU A 9 4.77 8.59 -10.78
CA LEU A 9 4.41 8.67 -9.36
C LEU A 9 5.24 7.72 -8.49
N THR A 10 5.46 6.50 -8.98
CA THR A 10 6.31 5.51 -8.32
C THR A 10 7.72 6.04 -8.13
N GLU A 11 8.33 6.56 -9.19
CA GLU A 11 9.72 7.04 -9.18
C GLU A 11 9.89 8.34 -8.40
N SER A 12 8.94 9.27 -8.50
CA SER A 12 9.07 10.61 -7.91
C SER A 12 8.57 10.71 -6.47
N VAL A 13 7.72 9.79 -6.02
CA VAL A 13 7.07 9.87 -4.70
C VAL A 13 7.26 8.61 -3.88
N LEU A 14 6.90 7.44 -4.40
CA LEU A 14 6.90 6.21 -3.60
C LEU A 14 8.32 5.71 -3.32
N ALA A 15 9.19 5.69 -4.33
CA ALA A 15 10.57 5.24 -4.18
C ALA A 15 11.37 6.09 -3.16
N PRO A 16 11.31 7.43 -3.17
CA PRO A 16 11.91 8.24 -2.11
C PRO A 16 11.37 7.94 -0.70
N ALA A 17 10.05 7.70 -0.56
CA ALA A 17 9.46 7.38 0.73
C ALA A 17 9.92 6.01 1.25
N ALA A 18 10.02 5.01 0.37
CA ALA A 18 10.57 3.70 0.67
C ALA A 18 12.05 3.82 1.09
N ASP A 19 12.87 4.54 0.32
CA ASP A 19 14.28 4.79 0.63
C ASP A 19 14.46 5.46 1.99
N ASN A 20 13.64 6.47 2.30
CA ASN A 20 13.68 7.15 3.60
C ASN A 20 13.34 6.20 4.74
N TYR A 21 12.29 5.39 4.59
CA TYR A 21 11.89 4.40 5.58
C TYR A 21 13.00 3.36 5.79
N TYR A 22 13.55 2.79 4.72
CA TYR A 22 14.60 1.77 4.81
C TYR A 22 15.89 2.30 5.42
N LYS A 23 16.32 3.52 5.05
CA LYS A 23 17.48 4.18 5.67
C LYS A 23 17.25 4.43 7.16
N ALA A 24 16.08 4.89 7.55
CA ALA A 24 15.76 5.16 8.96
C ALA A 24 15.79 3.89 9.83
N HIS A 25 15.48 2.73 9.23
CA HIS A 25 15.46 1.43 9.91
C HIS A 25 16.73 0.60 9.66
N ASN A 26 17.76 1.16 9.00
CA ASN A 26 18.99 0.45 8.61
C ASN A 26 18.75 -0.84 7.81
N ILE A 27 17.69 -0.85 6.99
CA ILE A 27 17.33 -2.00 6.14
C ILE A 27 18.12 -1.90 4.83
N ASN A 28 18.89 -2.94 4.50
CA ASN A 28 19.63 -3.02 3.26
C ASN A 28 18.95 -3.97 2.26
N PHE A 29 18.39 -3.41 1.19
CA PHE A 29 17.73 -4.18 0.13
C PHE A 29 18.71 -4.99 -0.76
N SER A 30 20.03 -4.75 -0.69
CA SER A 30 21.00 -5.47 -1.52
C SER A 30 21.15 -6.95 -1.17
N SER A 31 20.68 -7.37 0.01
CA SER A 31 20.68 -8.77 0.48
C SER A 31 19.29 -9.41 0.52
N ALA A 32 18.23 -8.60 0.34
CA ALA A 32 16.88 -9.03 0.70
C ALA A 32 16.25 -10.04 -0.28
N GLN A 33 16.74 -10.14 -1.54
CA GLN A 33 16.04 -10.93 -2.57
C GLN A 33 15.95 -12.44 -2.25
N GLU A 34 16.87 -12.99 -1.45
CA GLU A 34 16.84 -14.40 -1.03
C GLU A 34 16.27 -14.62 0.38
N ASP A 35 16.23 -13.59 1.22
CA ASP A 35 15.76 -13.66 2.62
C ASP A 35 14.31 -13.18 2.83
N PHE A 36 13.60 -12.75 1.76
CA PHE A 36 12.21 -12.25 1.81
C PHE A 36 11.19 -13.21 2.46
N LEU A 37 11.48 -14.51 2.49
CA LEU A 37 10.61 -15.54 3.08
C LEU A 37 11.11 -16.07 4.44
N ASN A 38 12.30 -15.64 4.90
CA ASN A 38 12.98 -16.16 6.08
C ASN A 38 13.16 -15.13 7.22
N CYS A 39 12.56 -13.94 7.13
CA CYS A 39 12.61 -12.97 8.23
C CYS A 39 11.63 -13.37 9.35
N GLU A 40 12.09 -14.20 10.28
CA GLU A 40 11.30 -14.59 11.45
C GLU A 40 11.26 -13.56 12.59
N GLU A 41 11.93 -12.40 12.50
CA GLU A 41 11.96 -11.48 13.67
C GLU A 41 11.71 -9.98 13.40
N ASP A 42 11.81 -9.47 12.16
CA ASP A 42 11.53 -8.05 11.90
C ASP A 42 10.52 -7.87 10.75
N SER A 43 9.28 -7.53 11.11
CA SER A 43 8.24 -7.15 10.14
C SER A 43 8.46 -5.71 9.66
N PHE A 44 8.98 -5.55 8.43
CA PHE A 44 9.20 -4.25 7.80
C PHE A 44 8.05 -3.86 6.85
N LEU A 45 7.83 -2.55 6.66
CA LEU A 45 6.88 -2.06 5.67
C LEU A 45 7.34 -2.40 4.24
N GLN A 46 6.41 -2.95 3.47
CA GLN A 46 6.59 -3.21 2.05
C GLN A 46 5.89 -2.13 1.22
N PHE A 47 6.61 -1.62 0.22
CA PHE A 47 6.10 -0.61 -0.70
C PHE A 47 5.85 -1.28 -2.05
N LEU A 48 4.59 -1.34 -2.46
CA LEU A 48 4.14 -2.04 -3.65
C LEU A 48 3.43 -1.07 -4.60
N VAL A 49 3.53 -1.33 -5.90
CA VAL A 49 2.84 -0.56 -6.94
C VAL A 49 1.82 -1.47 -7.60
N GLY A 50 0.55 -1.12 -7.45
CA GLY A 50 -0.54 -1.76 -8.18
C GLY A 50 -0.45 -1.41 -9.66
N VAL A 51 0.15 -2.27 -10.45
CA VAL A 51 0.01 -2.27 -11.91
C VAL A 51 -1.29 -2.96 -12.29
N ASP A 52 -1.94 -2.52 -13.37
CA ASP A 52 -3.20 -3.14 -13.86
C ASP A 52 -2.96 -4.63 -14.12
N SER A 53 -3.39 -5.45 -13.16
CA SER A 53 -3.14 -6.89 -13.07
C SER A 53 -4.24 -7.53 -12.22
N GLU A 54 -4.47 -8.82 -12.44
CA GLU A 54 -5.45 -9.61 -11.68
C GLU A 54 -5.23 -9.50 -10.16
N THR A 55 -3.98 -9.46 -9.69
CA THR A 55 -3.64 -9.25 -8.28
C THR A 55 -4.13 -7.89 -7.76
N SER A 56 -4.01 -6.83 -8.57
CA SER A 56 -4.49 -5.50 -8.18
C SER A 56 -6.02 -5.44 -8.10
N ASP A 57 -6.71 -6.20 -8.95
CA ASP A 57 -8.17 -6.28 -8.95
C ASP A 57 -8.66 -7.06 -7.72
N ILE A 58 -8.06 -8.21 -7.40
CA ILE A 58 -8.35 -8.96 -6.17
C ILE A 58 -8.15 -8.10 -4.91
N ILE A 59 -7.08 -7.30 -4.86
CA ILE A 59 -6.82 -6.41 -3.73
C ILE A 59 -7.89 -5.32 -3.63
N ARG A 60 -8.37 -4.77 -4.76
CA ARG A 60 -9.44 -3.77 -4.79
C ARG A 60 -10.76 -4.35 -4.30
N ASP A 61 -11.11 -5.54 -4.76
CA ASP A 61 -12.31 -6.26 -4.33
C ASP A 61 -12.27 -6.52 -2.82
N LEU A 62 -11.12 -6.99 -2.31
CA LEU A 62 -10.92 -7.27 -0.88
C LEU A 62 -11.18 -6.06 0.01
N ILE A 63 -10.82 -4.86 -0.45
CA ILE A 63 -10.94 -3.63 0.34
C ILE A 63 -12.13 -2.74 -0.08
N GLY A 64 -12.87 -3.14 -1.13
CA GLY A 64 -14.09 -2.50 -1.63
C GLY A 64 -13.88 -1.12 -2.27
N LEU A 65 -12.97 -1.01 -3.25
CA LEU A 65 -12.57 0.25 -3.89
C LEU A 65 -12.95 0.35 -5.37
N ASP A 66 -14.22 0.12 -5.70
CA ASP A 66 -14.63 -0.08 -7.10
C ASP A 66 -14.77 1.21 -7.93
N ASP A 67 -15.08 2.36 -7.31
CA ASP A 67 -15.48 3.56 -8.08
C ASP A 67 -14.46 4.70 -8.10
N VAL A 68 -13.49 4.73 -7.17
CA VAL A 68 -12.48 5.80 -7.10
C VAL A 68 -11.14 5.19 -6.72
N MET A 69 -10.23 5.11 -7.69
CA MET A 69 -8.86 4.62 -7.49
C MET A 69 -8.20 5.39 -6.33
N PRO A 70 -8.00 4.82 -5.13
CA PRO A 70 -7.18 5.50 -4.14
C PRO A 70 -5.74 5.37 -4.58
N LEU A 71 -5.04 6.49 -4.51
CA LEU A 71 -3.71 6.59 -5.05
C LEU A 71 -2.64 6.06 -4.07
N LEU A 72 -3.00 5.90 -2.78
CA LEU A 72 -2.15 5.27 -1.77
C LEU A 72 -3.00 4.60 -0.67
N VAL A 73 -2.72 3.32 -0.41
CA VAL A 73 -3.37 2.50 0.62
C VAL A 73 -2.31 1.82 1.46
N ALA A 74 -2.50 1.81 2.77
CA ALA A 74 -1.77 0.95 3.71
C ALA A 74 -2.65 -0.24 4.08
N ILE A 75 -2.13 -1.46 3.96
CA ILE A 75 -2.83 -2.69 4.32
C ILE A 75 -2.05 -3.35 5.46
N ASP A 76 -2.74 -3.55 6.59
CA ASP A 76 -2.24 -4.28 7.75
C ASP A 76 -2.88 -5.67 7.75
N LEU A 77 -2.23 -6.59 7.04
CA LEU A 77 -2.70 -7.96 6.83
C LEU A 77 -2.86 -8.74 8.16
N PRO A 78 -1.91 -8.70 9.11
CA PRO A 78 -2.07 -9.42 10.38
C PRO A 78 -3.31 -8.99 11.17
N ASN A 79 -3.64 -7.69 11.14
CA ASN A 79 -4.81 -7.15 11.84
C ASN A 79 -6.06 -7.02 10.96
N ARG A 80 -6.02 -7.51 9.71
CA ARG A 80 -7.13 -7.46 8.74
C ARG A 80 -7.77 -6.06 8.62
N ARG A 81 -6.95 -5.02 8.49
CA ARG A 81 -7.42 -3.63 8.39
C ARG A 81 -6.61 -2.85 7.38
N PHE A 82 -7.16 -1.77 6.86
CA PHE A 82 -6.47 -0.90 5.91
C PHE A 82 -6.74 0.57 6.20
N ALA A 83 -5.89 1.45 5.70
CA ALA A 83 -6.07 2.89 5.78
C ALA A 83 -5.79 3.51 4.40
N ILE A 84 -6.58 4.52 4.05
CA ILE A 84 -6.46 5.24 2.78
C ILE A 84 -5.96 6.64 3.08
N MET A 85 -5.09 7.17 2.22
CA MET A 85 -4.71 8.57 2.26
C MET A 85 -5.93 9.48 1.97
N GLU A 86 -6.17 10.50 2.80
CA GLU A 86 -7.40 11.31 2.72
C GLU A 86 -7.63 11.91 1.33
N TYR A 87 -8.89 11.87 0.87
CA TYR A 87 -9.28 12.41 -0.43
C TYR A 87 -9.04 13.91 -0.51
N GLY A 88 -8.47 14.38 -1.63
CA GLY A 88 -8.15 15.79 -1.86
C GLY A 88 -6.74 16.21 -1.41
N ILE A 89 -5.97 15.32 -0.78
CA ILE A 89 -4.54 15.55 -0.54
C ILE A 89 -3.76 15.24 -1.83
N GLU A 90 -2.95 16.20 -2.27
CA GLU A 90 -2.04 15.99 -3.41
C GLU A 90 -0.94 15.00 -3.03
N ILE A 91 -0.69 14.03 -3.92
CA ILE A 91 0.41 13.09 -3.71
C ILE A 91 1.73 13.73 -4.06
N THR A 92 2.44 14.07 -3.00
CA THR A 92 3.81 14.57 -3.01
C THR A 92 4.67 13.71 -2.10
N ASN A 93 5.99 13.83 -2.26
CA ASN A 93 6.97 13.18 -1.39
C ASN A 93 6.71 13.48 0.10
N GLU A 94 6.35 14.73 0.44
CA GLU A 94 6.02 15.15 1.81
C GLU A 94 4.78 14.42 2.34
N SER A 95 3.68 14.46 1.59
CA SER A 95 2.42 13.84 2.00
C SER A 95 2.51 12.32 2.21
N VAL A 96 3.31 11.63 1.38
CA VAL A 96 3.51 10.19 1.48
C VAL A 96 4.43 9.83 2.65
N ASN A 97 5.49 10.60 2.90
CA ASN A 97 6.31 10.40 4.10
C ASN A 97 5.51 10.64 5.39
N GLU A 98 4.62 11.64 5.40
CA GLU A 98 3.74 11.89 6.53
C GLU A 98 2.79 10.71 6.75
N PHE A 99 2.17 10.20 5.68
CA PHE A 99 1.30 9.03 5.74
C PHE A 99 2.04 7.79 6.28
N VAL A 100 3.24 7.51 5.77
CA VAL A 100 4.10 6.41 6.24
C VAL A 100 4.51 6.60 7.71
N THR A 101 4.76 7.83 8.14
CA THR A 101 5.08 8.13 9.53
C THR A 101 3.87 7.88 10.44
N LYS A 102 2.67 8.29 10.03
CA LYS A 102 1.42 8.01 10.76
C LYS A 102 1.14 6.51 10.82
N LEU A 103 1.39 5.77 9.73
CA LEU A 103 1.25 4.32 9.70
C LEU A 103 2.13 3.65 10.76
N GLN A 104 3.42 4.01 10.83
CA GLN A 104 4.36 3.46 11.83
C GLN A 104 3.94 3.77 13.27
N ARG A 105 3.29 4.92 13.49
CA ARG A 105 2.77 5.32 14.80
C ARG A 105 1.39 4.73 15.11
N ASN A 106 0.80 3.97 14.18
CA ASN A 106 -0.56 3.48 14.25
C ASN A 106 -1.59 4.62 14.46
N ASP A 107 -1.35 5.77 13.82
CA ASP A 107 -2.13 7.02 13.93
C ASP A 107 -2.97 7.30 12.67
N LEU A 108 -3.22 6.26 11.87
CA LEU A 108 -4.12 6.34 10.72
C LEU A 108 -5.55 5.95 11.11
N LYS A 109 -6.52 6.43 10.34
CA LYS A 109 -7.91 5.99 10.42
C LYS A 109 -8.04 4.65 9.70
N PHE A 110 -8.02 3.55 10.47
CA PHE A 110 -8.16 2.20 9.93
C PHE A 110 -9.63 1.81 9.71
N ILE A 111 -9.85 1.02 8.67
CA ILE A 111 -11.10 0.37 8.33
C ILE A 111 -10.85 -1.14 8.38
N ASP A 112 -11.71 -1.87 9.09
CA ASP A 112 -11.60 -3.33 9.18
C ASP A 112 -12.06 -3.98 7.86
N ILE A 113 -11.28 -4.97 7.42
CA ILE A 113 -11.62 -5.84 6.30
C ILE A 113 -12.60 -6.87 6.86
N THR A 114 -13.85 -6.79 6.41
CA THR A 114 -14.96 -7.65 6.86
C THR A 114 -15.31 -8.65 5.77
N ASP A 115 -15.61 -9.89 6.17
CA ASP A 115 -15.92 -10.98 5.24
C ASP A 115 -17.20 -10.70 4.41
N GLU A 116 -18.11 -9.86 4.93
CA GLU A 116 -19.37 -9.46 4.29
C GLU A 116 -19.19 -8.69 2.96
N ARG A 117 -18.01 -8.11 2.71
CA ARG A 117 -17.74 -7.33 1.49
C ARG A 117 -17.31 -8.19 0.30
N VAL A 118 -16.91 -9.44 0.53
CA VAL A 118 -16.38 -10.34 -0.51
C VAL A 118 -17.51 -11.06 -1.27
N GLU A 119 -18.72 -11.13 -0.72
CA GLU A 119 -19.85 -11.88 -1.31
C GLU A 119 -20.67 -11.10 -2.36
N ALA A 120 -20.33 -9.85 -2.66
CA ALA A 120 -21.11 -9.04 -3.61
C ALA A 120 -20.84 -9.41 -5.09
N SER A 121 -19.85 -10.25 -5.39
CA SER A 121 -19.41 -10.55 -6.77
C SER A 121 -20.03 -11.80 -7.38
N ASP A 122 -20.73 -12.64 -6.62
CA ASP A 122 -21.25 -13.94 -7.10
C ASP A 122 -22.72 -13.93 -7.53
N ASN A 123 -23.36 -12.77 -7.64
CA ASN A 123 -24.74 -12.67 -8.12
C ASN A 123 -24.91 -11.67 -9.27
N ASN A 124 -24.48 -12.07 -10.47
CA ASN A 124 -25.24 -11.72 -11.68
C ASN A 124 -24.95 -12.67 -12.87
N SER A 125 -25.88 -13.63 -12.99
CA SER A 125 -26.35 -14.36 -14.20
C SER A 125 -25.50 -15.46 -14.82
#